data_AF-A0ABD0YV92-F1
#
_entry.id   AF-A0ABD0YV92-F1
#
_cell.length_a   1.000
_cell.length_b   1.000
_cell.length_c   1.000
_cell.angle_alpha   90.00
_cell.angle_beta   90.00
_cell.angle_gamma   90.00
#
_symmetry.space_group_name_H-M   'P 1'
#
loop_
_entity.id
_entity.type
_entity.pdbx_description
1 polymer ?
#
loop_
_entity_poly.entity_id
_entity_poly.type
_entity_poly.pdbx_seq_one_letter_code
_entity_poly.pdbx_strand_id
1 'polypeptide(L)'
;MEDEGHHGNDETRCFILSTLAGLQMSRVVCILCRAPMLVFDRYPLVDGTFFLSPRQHTKGCVEVKVEGRTQYLSSVCMGCLEAWAPGRRLRCRFCSTPWDGSSLVLGTMYSYDIFAAMPCCTERLKCNSCTKPLLLPHQRLNFFSDYSHRVACPHCGVQDHHFVKPLAYCYNRECP
;
A
#
# COMPACT_ATOMS: atom_id res chain seq x y z
N MET A 1 -12.52 17.99 -27.00
CA MET A 1 -11.67 18.30 -25.84
C MET A 1 -11.19 16.96 -25.34
N GLU A 2 -10.14 16.45 -25.97
CA GLU A 2 -9.69 15.07 -25.88
C GLU A 2 -8.23 15.07 -25.39
N ASP A 3 -7.90 14.08 -24.57
CA ASP A 3 -6.55 13.54 -24.33
C ASP A 3 -5.65 14.07 -23.19
N GLU A 4 -6.23 14.45 -22.04
CA GLU A 4 -5.45 14.54 -20.78
C GLU A 4 -5.37 13.18 -20.03
N GLY A 5 -5.99 12.13 -20.57
CA GLY A 5 -6.09 10.81 -19.93
C GLY A 5 -4.88 9.88 -20.15
N HIS A 6 -4.07 10.11 -21.19
CA HIS A 6 -2.92 9.24 -21.51
C HIS A 6 -1.63 9.64 -20.80
N HIS A 7 -1.39 10.93 -20.57
CA HIS A 7 -0.09 11.41 -20.06
C HIS A 7 0.25 10.91 -18.66
N GLY A 8 -0.67 11.01 -17.69
CA GLY A 8 -0.39 10.59 -16.30
C GLY A 8 -0.17 9.08 -16.14
N ASN A 9 -0.79 8.28 -17.00
CA ASN A 9 -0.63 6.83 -17.00
C ASN A 9 0.74 6.42 -17.58
N ASP A 10 1.25 7.16 -18.57
CA ASP A 10 2.54 6.87 -19.17
C ASP A 10 3.71 7.32 -18.29
N GLU A 11 3.58 8.42 -17.54
CA GLU A 11 4.56 8.84 -16.53
C GLU A 11 4.71 7.80 -15.42
N THR A 12 3.59 7.29 -14.90
CA THR A 12 3.57 6.24 -13.87
C THR A 12 4.25 4.97 -14.38
N ARG A 13 3.94 4.56 -15.61
CA ARG A 13 4.59 3.43 -16.28
C ARG A 13 6.08 3.63 -16.41
N CYS A 14 6.49 4.77 -16.96
CA CYS A 14 7.89 5.11 -17.17
C CYS A 14 8.66 5.13 -15.85
N PHE A 15 8.08 5.67 -14.78
CA PHE A 15 8.67 5.68 -13.44
C PHE A 15 8.94 4.26 -12.93
N ILE A 16 7.94 3.37 -12.97
CA ILE A 16 8.06 1.99 -12.48
C ILE A 16 9.08 1.21 -13.31
N LEU A 17 8.97 1.26 -14.63
CA LEU A 17 9.85 0.51 -15.53
C LEU A 17 11.29 0.99 -15.44
N SER A 18 11.52 2.31 -15.40
CA SER A 18 12.88 2.87 -15.26
C SER A 18 13.50 2.51 -13.91
N THR A 19 12.71 2.56 -12.83
CA THR A 19 13.14 2.15 -11.49
C THR A 19 13.57 0.68 -11.47
N LEU A 20 12.73 -0.21 -11.99
CA LEU A 20 13.00 -1.65 -11.97
C LEU A 20 14.13 -2.04 -12.94
N ALA A 21 14.22 -1.40 -14.11
CA ALA A 21 15.30 -1.59 -15.06
C ALA A 21 16.65 -1.15 -14.47
N GLY A 22 16.69 -0.02 -13.74
CA GLY A 22 17.88 0.44 -13.02
C GLY A 22 18.39 -0.55 -11.97
N LEU A 23 17.51 -1.42 -11.47
CA LEU A 23 17.83 -2.51 -10.54
C LEU A 23 17.94 -3.88 -11.20
N GLN A 24 17.85 -3.95 -12.54
CA GLN A 24 17.86 -5.19 -13.33
C GLN A 24 16.78 -6.19 -12.90
N MET A 25 15.60 -5.69 -12.49
CA MET A 25 14.48 -6.49 -12.02
C MET A 25 13.43 -6.67 -13.11
N SER A 26 13.25 -7.91 -13.58
CA SER A 26 12.14 -8.29 -14.47
C SER A 26 10.96 -8.93 -13.70
N ARG A 27 11.11 -9.05 -12.37
CA ARG A 27 10.13 -9.67 -11.47
C ARG A 27 10.06 -8.90 -10.17
N VAL A 28 8.87 -8.83 -9.60
CA VAL A 28 8.62 -8.32 -8.25
C VAL A 28 7.93 -9.39 -7.42
N VAL A 29 7.95 -9.25 -6.10
CA VAL A 29 7.29 -10.19 -5.19
C VAL A 29 6.09 -9.54 -4.53
N CYS A 30 4.98 -10.27 -4.46
CA CYS A 30 3.84 -9.82 -3.68
C CYS A 30 4.24 -9.74 -2.19
N ILE A 31 4.03 -8.59 -1.55
CA ILE A 31 4.45 -8.40 -0.16
C ILE A 31 3.67 -9.28 0.84
N LEU A 32 2.50 -9.77 0.44
CA LEU A 32 1.67 -10.66 1.23
C LEU A 32 2.13 -12.10 1.07
N CYS A 33 1.96 -12.69 -0.12
CA CYS A 33 2.20 -14.11 -0.35
C CYS A 33 3.61 -14.48 -0.81
N ARG A 34 4.47 -13.49 -1.08
CA ARG A 34 5.81 -13.67 -1.63
C ARG A 34 5.87 -14.34 -3.00
N ALA A 35 4.72 -14.61 -3.62
CA ALA A 35 4.68 -15.13 -4.99
C ALA A 35 5.34 -14.12 -5.94
N PRO A 36 6.24 -14.59 -6.83
CA PRO A 36 6.83 -13.74 -7.85
C PRO A 36 5.79 -13.39 -8.91
N MET A 37 5.87 -12.16 -9.43
CA MET A 37 5.06 -11.64 -10.53
C MET A 37 6.00 -11.09 -11.60
N LEU A 38 5.67 -11.37 -12.87
CA LEU A 38 6.35 -10.78 -14.01
C LEU A 38 6.01 -9.29 -14.10
N VAL A 39 6.99 -8.50 -14.53
CA VAL A 39 6.80 -7.09 -14.86
C VAL A 39 6.64 -6.98 -16.37
N PHE A 40 5.50 -6.48 -16.81
CA PHE A 40 5.19 -6.27 -18.22
C PHE A 40 5.56 -4.83 -18.65
N ASP A 41 5.91 -4.66 -19.92
CA ASP A 41 6.24 -3.37 -20.53
C ASP A 41 5.01 -2.52 -20.90
N ARG A 42 3.83 -3.18 -20.93
CA ARG A 42 2.50 -2.61 -21.19
C ARG A 42 1.57 -2.90 -20.02
N TYR A 43 0.51 -2.11 -19.91
CA TYR A 43 -0.54 -2.33 -18.91
C TYR A 43 -1.29 -3.65 -19.18
N PRO A 44 -1.66 -4.41 -18.13
CA PRO A 44 -1.30 -4.21 -16.73
C PRO A 44 0.20 -4.49 -16.47
N LEU A 45 0.89 -3.66 -15.68
CA LEU A 45 2.34 -3.83 -15.47
C LEU A 45 2.70 -5.06 -14.62
N VAL A 46 1.76 -5.55 -13.83
CA VAL A 46 1.85 -6.79 -13.04
C VAL A 46 0.45 -7.39 -12.91
N ASP A 47 0.38 -8.70 -12.64
CA ASP A 47 -0.87 -9.40 -12.25
C ASP A 47 -1.28 -9.04 -10.81
N GLY A 48 -1.54 -7.76 -10.56
CA GLY A 48 -1.70 -7.17 -9.25
C GLY A 48 -1.73 -5.66 -9.32
N THR A 49 -1.36 -4.98 -8.23
CA THR A 49 -1.21 -3.53 -8.20
C THR A 49 0.08 -3.14 -7.50
N PHE A 50 0.69 -2.03 -7.95
CA PHE A 50 1.78 -1.38 -7.24
C PHE A 50 1.24 -0.33 -6.28
N PHE A 51 2.03 0.00 -5.27
CA PHE A 51 1.77 1.17 -4.44
C PHE A 51 3.05 1.67 -3.77
N LEU A 52 3.06 2.95 -3.43
CA LEU A 52 4.11 3.60 -2.68
C LEU A 52 3.75 3.64 -1.19
N SER A 53 4.68 3.25 -0.34
CA SER A 53 4.53 3.36 1.11
C SER A 53 5.72 4.10 1.71
N PRO A 54 5.53 4.96 2.74
CA PRO A 54 6.65 5.50 3.51
C PRO A 54 7.35 4.42 4.36
N ARG A 55 6.78 3.22 4.45
CA ARG A 55 7.31 2.10 5.22
C ARG A 55 7.71 0.94 4.31
N GLN A 56 8.88 0.37 4.58
CA GLN A 56 9.27 -0.90 3.98
C GLN A 56 8.51 -2.06 4.65
N HIS A 57 7.47 -2.59 4.00
CA HIS A 57 6.71 -3.72 4.55
C HIS A 57 7.48 -5.04 4.46
N THR A 58 8.32 -5.21 3.44
CA THR A 58 9.17 -6.38 3.27
C THR A 58 10.50 -6.00 2.64
N LYS A 59 11.54 -6.80 2.87
CA LYS A 59 12.86 -6.60 2.23
C LYS A 59 12.84 -6.63 0.70
N GLY A 60 11.77 -7.14 0.08
CA GLY A 60 11.60 -7.16 -1.38
C GLY A 60 10.98 -5.89 -1.96
N CYS A 61 10.59 -4.92 -1.12
CA CYS A 61 10.12 -3.62 -1.59
C CYS A 61 11.31 -2.80 -2.10
N VAL A 62 11.11 -2.10 -3.21
CA VAL A 62 12.15 -1.29 -3.86
C VAL A 62 12.15 0.10 -3.26
N GLU A 63 13.28 0.54 -2.71
CA GLU A 63 13.44 1.91 -2.22
C GLU A 63 13.52 2.89 -3.40
N VAL A 64 12.71 3.94 -3.35
CA VAL A 64 12.62 5.00 -4.36
C VAL A 64 12.61 6.36 -3.69
N LYS A 65 13.05 7.40 -4.41
CA LYS A 65 12.90 8.79 -3.97
C LYS A 65 11.85 9.47 -4.84
N VAL A 66 10.75 9.89 -4.22
CA VAL A 66 9.64 10.60 -4.88
C VAL A 66 9.45 11.92 -4.14
N GLU A 67 9.49 13.04 -4.86
CA GLU A 67 9.39 14.40 -4.29
C GLU A 67 10.37 14.67 -3.12
N GLY A 68 11.58 14.14 -3.21
CA GLY A 68 12.61 14.28 -2.17
C GLY A 68 12.37 13.42 -0.91
N ARG A 69 11.36 12.55 -0.91
CA ARG A 69 11.05 11.64 0.19
C ARG A 69 11.40 10.20 -0.19
N THR A 70 12.04 9.49 0.74
CA THR A 70 12.22 8.04 0.60
C THR A 70 10.86 7.35 0.76
N GLN A 71 10.50 6.55 -0.25
CA GLN A 71 9.33 5.69 -0.26
C GLN A 71 9.72 4.30 -0.76
N TYR A 72 8.81 3.35 -0.62
CA TYR A 72 9.02 1.97 -1.00
C TYR A 72 7.96 1.53 -2.00
N LEU A 73 8.39 1.29 -3.22
CA LEU A 73 7.58 0.66 -4.26
C LEU A 73 7.31 -0.79 -3.88
N SER A 74 6.04 -1.07 -3.63
CA SER A 74 5.53 -2.34 -3.13
C SER A 74 4.49 -2.89 -4.11
N SER A 75 4.30 -4.21 -4.11
CA SER A 75 3.32 -4.85 -5.00
C SER A 75 2.45 -5.87 -4.27
N VAL A 76 1.20 -5.98 -4.69
CA VAL A 76 0.25 -7.00 -4.21
C VAL A 76 -0.34 -7.71 -5.43
N CYS A 77 -0.26 -9.05 -5.46
CA CYS A 77 -0.85 -9.83 -6.54
C CYS A 77 -2.38 -9.79 -6.50
N MET A 78 -3.02 -9.95 -7.66
CA MET A 78 -4.47 -10.05 -7.82
C MET A 78 -5.08 -11.03 -6.81
N GLY A 79 -4.47 -12.21 -6.63
CA GLY A 79 -5.01 -13.19 -5.70
C GLY A 79 -5.00 -12.80 -4.21
N CYS A 80 -4.13 -11.87 -3.81
CA CYS A 80 -4.18 -11.29 -2.48
C CYS A 80 -5.11 -10.07 -2.39
N LEU A 81 -5.28 -9.32 -3.48
CA LEU A 81 -6.22 -8.19 -3.55
C LEU A 81 -7.67 -8.66 -3.44
N GLU A 82 -8.04 -9.68 -4.21
CA GLU A 82 -9.40 -10.20 -4.27
C GLU A 82 -9.73 -11.20 -3.15
N ALA A 83 -8.73 -11.62 -2.37
CA ALA A 83 -8.87 -12.59 -1.28
C ALA A 83 -9.62 -13.89 -1.68
N TRP A 84 -9.58 -14.27 -2.96
CA TRP A 84 -10.24 -15.46 -3.53
C TRP A 84 -9.41 -16.73 -3.38
N ALA A 85 -8.08 -16.65 -3.40
CA ALA A 85 -7.25 -17.84 -3.31
C ALA A 85 -7.11 -18.33 -1.86
N PRO A 86 -7.07 -19.66 -1.61
CA PRO A 86 -6.88 -20.22 -0.27
C PRO A 86 -5.62 -19.66 0.40
N GLY A 87 -5.72 -19.34 1.69
CA GLY A 87 -4.58 -18.82 2.46
C GLY A 87 -4.16 -17.38 2.13
N ARG A 88 -4.90 -16.67 1.25
CA ARG A 88 -4.58 -15.29 0.85
C ARG A 88 -5.44 -14.22 1.51
N ARG A 89 -6.47 -14.62 2.26
CA ARG A 89 -7.34 -13.69 2.99
C ARG A 89 -6.64 -13.14 4.22
N LEU A 90 -6.66 -11.82 4.36
CA LEU A 90 -6.17 -11.12 5.54
C LEU A 90 -7.35 -10.71 6.41
N ARG A 91 -7.20 -10.87 7.72
CA ARG A 91 -8.15 -10.35 8.71
C ARG A 91 -7.45 -9.43 9.67
N CYS A 92 -8.11 -8.33 10.00
CA CYS A 92 -7.63 -7.42 11.03
C CYS A 92 -7.49 -8.17 12.36
N ARG A 93 -6.35 -8.03 13.03
CA ARG A 93 -6.07 -8.65 14.34
C ARG A 93 -6.96 -8.11 15.47
N PHE A 94 -7.60 -6.97 15.26
CA PHE A 94 -8.35 -6.26 16.29
C PHE A 94 -9.86 -6.40 16.16
N CYS A 95 -10.39 -6.35 14.93
CA CYS A 95 -11.83 -6.42 14.68
C CYS A 95 -12.26 -7.58 13.78
N SER A 96 -11.30 -8.42 13.33
CA SER A 96 -11.53 -9.58 12.47
C SER A 96 -12.15 -9.30 11.09
N THR A 97 -12.43 -8.03 10.77
CA THR A 97 -12.88 -7.59 9.45
C THR A 97 -11.85 -8.01 8.40
N PRO A 98 -12.28 -8.70 7.33
CA PRO A 98 -11.39 -9.04 6.23
C PRO A 98 -10.88 -7.76 5.55
N TRP A 99 -9.61 -7.74 5.17
CA TRP A 99 -9.12 -6.69 4.28
C TRP A 99 -9.58 -7.00 2.85
N ASP A 100 -10.13 -5.99 2.20
CA ASP A 100 -10.66 -6.06 0.84
C ASP A 100 -9.91 -5.08 -0.05
N GLY A 101 -9.17 -5.61 -1.02
CA GLY A 101 -8.46 -4.84 -2.03
C GLY A 101 -9.12 -4.92 -3.41
N SER A 102 -10.32 -5.48 -3.52
CA SER A 102 -11.00 -5.72 -4.81
C SER A 102 -11.37 -4.44 -5.57
N SER A 103 -11.48 -3.30 -4.87
CA SER A 103 -11.73 -1.99 -5.47
C SER A 103 -10.48 -1.33 -6.07
N LEU A 104 -9.29 -1.90 -5.85
CA LEU A 104 -8.04 -1.37 -6.40
C LEU A 104 -7.89 -1.78 -7.86
N VAL A 105 -7.54 -0.81 -8.70
CA VAL A 105 -7.30 -1.03 -10.12
C VAL A 105 -6.04 -1.87 -10.30
N LEU A 106 -6.14 -2.88 -11.15
CA LEU A 106 -5.02 -3.76 -11.48
C LEU A 106 -4.10 -3.11 -12.50
N GLY A 107 -2.82 -3.48 -12.45
CA GLY A 107 -1.81 -3.06 -13.41
C GLY A 107 -1.27 -1.65 -13.23
N THR A 108 -1.82 -0.85 -12.31
CA THR A 108 -1.39 0.53 -12.05
C THR A 108 -0.57 0.65 -10.76
N MET A 109 -0.29 1.89 -10.33
CA MET A 109 0.36 2.21 -9.06
C MET A 109 -0.41 3.28 -8.29
N TYR A 110 -0.58 3.07 -6.99
CA TYR A 110 -1.07 4.09 -6.06
C TYR A 110 0.08 4.85 -5.40
N SER A 111 -0.02 6.16 -5.27
CA SER A 111 0.99 7.00 -4.58
C SER A 111 0.89 6.98 -3.04
N TYR A 112 0.14 6.02 -2.48
CA TYR A 112 -0.14 5.90 -1.06
C TYR A 112 -0.22 4.45 -0.61
N ASP A 113 -0.07 4.23 0.69
CA ASP A 113 -0.16 2.93 1.33
C ASP A 113 -1.60 2.42 1.34
N ILE A 114 -1.89 1.45 0.47
CA ILE A 114 -3.21 0.86 0.30
C ILE A 114 -3.75 0.15 1.55
N PHE A 115 -2.88 -0.29 2.47
CA PHE A 115 -3.31 -0.91 3.72
C PHE A 115 -3.69 0.13 4.77
N ALA A 116 -3.03 1.29 4.77
CA ALA A 116 -3.35 2.42 5.64
C ALA A 116 -4.62 3.15 5.20
N ALA A 117 -4.83 3.28 3.88
CA ALA A 117 -5.96 3.98 3.27
C ALA A 117 -7.34 3.38 3.61
N MET A 118 -7.41 2.11 4.00
CA MET A 118 -8.66 1.40 4.29
C MET A 118 -8.70 0.90 5.76
N PRO A 119 -8.79 1.82 6.75
CA PRO A 119 -8.80 1.44 8.16
C PRO A 119 -10.16 0.87 8.58
N CYS A 120 -10.18 -0.39 9.02
CA CYS A 120 -11.41 -1.07 9.46
C CYS A 120 -11.83 -0.77 10.91
N CYS A 121 -10.93 -0.29 11.77
CA CYS A 121 -11.23 -0.01 13.19
C CYS A 121 -10.32 1.09 13.77
N THR A 122 -10.66 1.60 14.96
CA THR A 122 -9.92 2.66 15.67
C THR A 122 -8.51 2.24 16.07
N GLU A 123 -8.26 0.94 16.28
CA GLU A 123 -6.90 0.42 16.55
C GLU A 123 -5.92 0.73 15.42
N ARG A 124 -6.42 0.85 14.17
CA ARG A 124 -5.63 1.26 13.01
C ARG A 124 -5.27 2.75 13.00
N LEU A 125 -5.98 3.55 13.79
CA LEU A 125 -5.91 5.01 13.81
C LEU A 125 -5.20 5.57 15.05
N LYS A 126 -4.52 4.71 15.82
CA LYS A 126 -3.78 5.09 17.02
C LYS A 126 -2.39 5.63 16.69
N CYS A 127 -1.89 6.53 17.53
CA CYS A 127 -0.50 6.98 17.49
C CYS A 127 0.48 5.81 17.66
N ASN A 128 1.62 5.83 16.95
CA ASN A 128 2.69 4.84 17.12
C ASN A 128 3.41 4.93 18.48
N SER A 129 3.37 6.08 19.15
CA SER A 129 4.07 6.32 20.42
C SER A 129 3.14 6.20 21.62
N CYS A 130 2.13 7.06 21.74
CA CYS A 130 1.27 7.09 22.93
C CYS A 130 0.03 6.19 22.85
N THR A 131 -0.19 5.50 21.72
CA THR A 131 -1.33 4.61 21.46
C THR A 131 -2.73 5.24 21.55
N LYS A 132 -2.83 6.57 21.77
CA LYS A 132 -4.10 7.28 21.74
C LYS A 132 -4.62 7.43 20.31
N PRO A 133 -5.95 7.38 20.08
CA PRO A 133 -6.54 7.57 18.76
C PRO A 133 -6.27 8.98 18.23
N LEU A 134 -5.92 9.08 16.94
CA LEU A 134 -5.68 10.34 16.24
C LEU A 134 -6.94 10.91 15.58
N LEU A 135 -7.90 10.05 15.28
CA LEU A 135 -9.18 10.40 14.67
C LEU A 135 -10.30 9.86 15.55
N LEU A 136 -11.44 10.56 15.54
CA LEU A 136 -12.67 10.06 16.17
C LEU A 136 -13.18 8.81 15.42
N PRO A 137 -13.91 7.89 16.07
CA PRO A 137 -14.31 6.61 15.47
C PRO A 137 -15.03 6.71 14.12
N HIS A 138 -15.81 7.77 13.92
CA HIS A 138 -16.58 8.02 12.70
C HIS A 138 -15.90 8.98 11.73
N GLN A 139 -14.77 9.59 12.13
CA GLN A 139 -14.04 10.52 11.29
C GLN A 139 -13.17 9.74 10.31
N ARG A 140 -13.28 10.10 9.04
CA ARG A 140 -12.43 9.64 7.96
C ARG A 140 -11.69 10.84 7.38
N LEU A 141 -10.49 10.60 6.87
CA LEU A 141 -9.80 11.58 6.04
C LEU A 141 -10.48 11.62 4.67
N ASN A 142 -10.46 12.79 4.04
CA ASN A 142 -11.13 13.01 2.76
C ASN A 142 -10.42 12.28 1.62
N PHE A 143 -9.10 12.15 1.69
CA PHE A 143 -8.29 11.49 0.67
C PHE A 143 -7.60 10.25 1.22
N PHE A 144 -7.56 9.18 0.42
CA PHE A 144 -6.84 7.96 0.76
C PHE A 144 -5.34 8.18 0.98
N SER A 145 -4.76 9.14 0.25
CA SER A 145 -3.36 9.54 0.39
C SER A 145 -3.02 10.14 1.76
N ASP A 146 -3.98 10.80 2.42
CA ASP A 146 -3.75 11.43 3.71
C ASP A 146 -3.39 10.42 4.81
N TYR A 147 -3.83 9.17 4.67
CA TYR A 147 -3.44 8.09 5.58
C TYR A 147 -1.95 7.74 5.49
N SER A 148 -1.28 8.13 4.40
CA SER A 148 0.16 7.90 4.20
C SER A 148 1.02 9.09 4.55
N HIS A 149 0.43 10.20 5.01
CA HIS A 149 1.16 11.40 5.38
C HIS A 149 1.78 11.30 6.78
N ARG A 150 2.89 12.02 6.97
CA ARG A 150 3.50 12.24 8.28
C ARG A 150 2.70 13.33 9.00
N VAL A 151 2.11 13.00 10.15
CA VAL A 151 1.31 13.94 10.93
C VAL A 151 1.78 14.00 12.38
N ALA A 152 1.60 15.14 13.03
CA ALA A 152 1.87 15.30 14.46
C ALA A 152 0.74 14.67 15.29
N CYS A 153 1.09 13.89 16.31
CA CYS A 153 0.09 13.40 17.25
C CYS A 153 -0.41 14.56 18.14
N PRO A 154 -1.74 14.81 18.23
CA PRO A 154 -2.27 15.89 19.06
C PRO A 154 -2.12 15.63 20.56
N HIS A 155 -1.80 14.38 20.96
CA HIS A 155 -1.68 14.00 22.37
C HIS A 155 -0.23 13.99 22.88
N CYS A 156 0.75 13.72 22.02
CA CYS A 156 2.16 13.59 22.43
C CYS A 156 3.16 14.35 21.54
N GLY A 157 2.69 15.04 20.50
CA GLY A 157 3.52 15.86 19.61
C GLY A 157 4.38 15.10 18.59
N VAL A 158 4.55 13.78 18.73
CA VAL A 158 5.40 12.97 17.83
C VAL A 158 4.91 13.06 16.38
N GLN A 159 5.82 13.42 15.46
CA GLN A 159 5.58 13.43 14.02
C GLN A 159 6.00 12.11 13.37
N ASP A 160 5.02 11.36 12.85
CA ASP A 160 5.26 10.04 12.25
C ASP A 160 4.14 9.67 11.25
N HIS A 161 4.35 8.60 10.48
CA HIS A 161 3.35 7.96 9.63
C HIS A 161 2.47 7.05 10.48
N HIS A 162 1.63 7.65 11.31
CA HIS A 162 0.91 6.92 12.36
C HIS A 162 -0.06 5.87 11.82
N PHE A 163 -0.66 6.06 10.64
CA PHE A 163 -1.61 5.11 10.07
C PHE A 163 -0.93 3.99 9.26
N VAL A 164 0.35 4.15 8.89
CA VAL A 164 1.15 3.16 8.16
C VAL A 164 1.81 2.19 9.14
N LYS A 165 1.04 1.18 9.54
CA LYS A 165 1.44 0.16 10.51
C LYS A 165 2.12 -1.04 9.84
N PRO A 166 2.96 -1.81 10.58
CA PRO A 166 3.45 -3.09 10.08
C PRO A 166 2.29 -4.03 9.73
N LEU A 167 2.36 -4.73 8.60
CA LEU A 167 1.30 -5.67 8.21
C LEU A 167 1.09 -6.78 9.24
N ALA A 168 2.17 -7.34 9.80
CA ALA A 168 2.09 -8.36 10.84
C ALA A 168 1.49 -7.86 12.16
N TYR A 169 1.54 -6.54 12.42
CA TYR A 169 0.85 -5.94 13.57
C TYR A 169 -0.65 -5.83 13.33
N CYS A 170 -1.05 -5.54 12.08
CA CYS A 170 -2.45 -5.27 11.74
C CYS A 170 -3.25 -6.50 11.33
N TYR A 171 -2.62 -7.48 10.69
CA TYR A 171 -3.31 -8.55 9.99
C TYR A 171 -2.79 -9.94 10.37
N ASN A 172 -3.71 -10.88 10.48
CA ASN A 172 -3.44 -12.30 10.43
C ASN A 172 -3.77 -12.82 9.03
N ARG A 173 -2.99 -13.78 8.55
CA ARG A 173 -3.37 -14.60 7.40
C ARG A 173 -4.33 -15.66 7.88
N GLU A 174 -5.48 -15.76 7.22
CA GLU A 174 -6.39 -16.87 7.44
C GLU A 174 -5.72 -18.10 6.82
N CYS A 175 -5.32 -19.06 7.67
CA CYS A 175 -4.84 -20.35 7.18
C CYS A 175 -6.01 -21.07 6.49
N PRO A 176 -5.75 -21.82 5.39
CA PRO A 176 -6.74 -22.69 4.78
C PRO A 176 -7.34 -23.70 5.77
#